data_AF-A0A931QEF5-F1
#
_entry.id   AF-A0A931QEF5-F1
#
_cell.length_a   1.000
_cell.length_b   1.000
_cell.length_c   1.000
_cell.angle_alpha   90.00
_cell.angle_beta   90.00
_cell.angle_gamma   90.00
#
_symmetry.space_group_name_H-M   'P 1'
#
loop_
_entity.id
_entity.type
_entity.pdbx_description
1 polymer ?
#
loop_
_entity_poly.entity_id
_entity_poly.type
_entity_poly.pdbx_seq_one_letter_code
_entity_poly.pdbx_strand_id
1 'polypeptide(L)'
;MLPAIEEGATKEGRKRKDISVSATAFVATSSEEENFARTQIAFYASTPSYRAVMNFHGWGDVAEKLSAHAAKGAWPEMHMLITDEMLHEFCLVTSPEKLADGLKKRYDGIADRLTLYTPFVPGERDEWWRKLANSFMK
;
A
#
# COMPACT_ATOMS: atom_id res chain seq x y z
N MET A 1 -0.55 -7.96 -13.04
CA MET A 1 -0.53 -6.60 -13.63
C MET A 1 0.54 -6.46 -14.70
N LEU A 2 1.83 -6.69 -14.42
CA LEU A 2 2.92 -6.52 -15.39
C LEU A 2 2.74 -7.31 -16.71
N PRO A 3 2.33 -8.60 -16.71
CA PRO A 3 2.12 -9.32 -17.96
C PRO A 3 1.04 -8.68 -18.84
N ALA A 4 -0.02 -8.15 -18.24
CA ALA A 4 -1.07 -7.45 -18.97
C ALA A 4 -0.59 -6.10 -19.54
N ILE A 5 0.29 -5.39 -18.81
CA ILE A 5 0.94 -4.17 -19.32
C ILE A 5 1.84 -4.50 -20.51
N GLU A 6 2.62 -5.58 -20.43
CA GLU A 6 3.51 -6.02 -21.49
C GLU A 6 2.75 -6.48 -22.74
N GLU A 7 1.65 -7.20 -22.55
CA GLU A 7 0.74 -7.59 -23.64
C GLU A 7 0.19 -6.35 -24.36
N GLY A 8 -0.32 -5.36 -23.61
CA GLY A 8 -0.82 -4.11 -24.16
C GLY A 8 0.28 -3.29 -24.87
N ALA A 9 1.48 -3.22 -24.29
CA ALA A 9 2.61 -2.52 -24.89
C ALA A 9 3.00 -3.14 -26.24
N THR A 10 3.05 -4.48 -26.28
CA THR A 10 3.38 -5.24 -27.49
C THR A 10 2.34 -5.01 -28.59
N LYS A 11 1.05 -5.03 -28.24
CA LYS A 11 -0.05 -4.75 -29.19
C LYS A 11 0.06 -3.37 -29.84
N GLU A 12 0.53 -2.38 -29.10
CA GLU A 12 0.69 -1.00 -29.56
C GLU A 12 2.10 -0.68 -30.10
N GLY A 13 2.97 -1.68 -30.29
CA GLY A 13 4.33 -1.48 -30.78
C GLY A 13 5.23 -0.67 -29.84
N ARG A 14 4.88 -0.58 -28.55
CA ARG A 14 5.65 0.12 -27.51
C ARG A 14 6.59 -0.84 -26.78
N LYS A 15 7.71 -0.32 -26.26
CA LYS A 15 8.63 -1.09 -25.41
C LYS A 15 8.22 -0.95 -23.94
N ARG A 16 8.51 -1.95 -23.10
CA ARG A 16 8.25 -1.88 -21.65
C ARG A 16 8.83 -0.63 -20.99
N LYS A 17 10.03 -0.20 -21.42
CA LYS A 17 10.71 1.00 -20.92
C LYS A 17 10.01 2.33 -21.25
N ASP A 18 9.05 2.31 -22.19
CA ASP A 18 8.27 3.50 -22.59
C ASP A 18 7.04 3.70 -21.69
N ILE A 19 6.87 2.85 -20.66
CA ILE A 19 5.76 2.87 -19.70
C ILE A 19 6.36 2.96 -18.30
N SER A 20 5.85 3.87 -17.46
CA SER A 20 6.21 3.94 -16.04
C SER A 20 5.05 3.45 -15.18
N VAL A 21 5.30 2.45 -14.35
CA VAL A 21 4.37 1.95 -13.34
C VAL A 21 4.59 2.73 -12.05
N SER A 22 3.61 3.52 -11.65
CA SER A 22 3.62 4.26 -10.39
C SER A 22 2.75 3.54 -9.37
N ALA A 23 3.26 3.28 -8.17
CA ALA A 23 2.51 2.67 -7.08
C ALA A 23 2.50 3.56 -5.85
N THR A 24 1.41 3.52 -5.09
CA THR A 24 1.31 4.16 -3.78
C THR A 24 1.42 3.10 -2.70
N ALA A 25 2.47 3.18 -1.88
CA ALA A 25 2.80 2.17 -0.88
C ALA A 25 2.28 2.58 0.51
N PHE A 26 1.57 1.66 1.19
CA PHE A 26 1.37 1.78 2.63
C PHE A 26 2.69 1.50 3.34
N VAL A 27 3.07 2.41 4.23
CA VAL A 27 4.27 2.29 5.06
C VAL A 27 3.94 2.68 6.49
N ALA A 28 4.59 2.04 7.44
CA ALA A 28 4.52 2.41 8.84
C ALA A 28 5.89 2.27 9.48
N THR A 29 6.32 3.32 10.16
CA THR A 29 7.58 3.42 10.90
C THR A 29 7.39 3.74 12.38
N SER A 30 6.13 3.84 12.81
CA SER A 30 5.70 3.99 14.20
C SER A 30 4.38 3.26 14.41
N SER A 31 4.03 2.98 15.67
CA SER A 31 2.74 2.37 16.02
C SER A 31 1.54 3.25 15.66
N GLU A 32 1.72 4.57 15.61
CA GLU A 32 0.68 5.49 15.13
C GLU A 32 0.44 5.31 13.63
N GLU A 33 1.52 5.22 12.84
CA GLU A 33 1.44 4.96 11.40
C GLU A 33 0.86 3.55 11.11
N GLU A 34 1.13 2.55 11.95
CA GLU A 34 0.51 1.22 11.85
C GLU A 34 -1.00 1.28 12.07
N ASN A 35 -1.47 1.97 13.12
CA ASN A 35 -2.90 2.11 13.40
C ASN A 35 -3.62 2.90 12.30
N PHE A 36 -2.97 3.92 11.76
CA PHE A 36 -3.46 4.64 10.59
C PHE A 36 -3.58 3.70 9.38
N ALA A 37 -2.55 2.90 9.08
CA ALA A 37 -2.58 1.94 7.99
C ALA A 37 -3.69 0.89 8.17
N ARG A 38 -3.92 0.36 9.37
CA ARG A 38 -5.05 -0.55 9.66
C ARG A 38 -6.39 0.09 9.34
N THR A 39 -6.57 1.35 9.70
CA THR A 39 -7.80 2.10 9.41
C THR A 39 -8.03 2.22 7.90
N GLN A 40 -6.98 2.55 7.14
CA GLN A 40 -7.06 2.64 5.68
C GLN A 40 -7.33 1.28 5.03
N ILE A 41 -6.63 0.22 5.46
CA ILE A 41 -6.83 -1.14 4.97
C ILE A 41 -8.27 -1.60 5.23
N ALA A 42 -8.77 -1.38 6.45
CA ALA A 42 -10.14 -1.72 6.83
C ALA A 42 -11.18 -1.00 5.96
N PHE A 43 -10.95 0.29 5.68
CA PHE A 43 -11.80 1.07 4.79
C PHE A 43 -11.82 0.48 3.38
N TYR A 44 -10.66 0.24 2.73
CA TYR A 44 -10.63 -0.33 1.39
C TYR A 44 -11.24 -1.75 1.36
N ALA A 45 -10.89 -2.61 2.32
CA ALA A 45 -11.40 -3.97 2.41
C ALA A 45 -12.91 -4.06 2.69
N SER A 46 -13.53 -2.99 3.21
CA SER A 46 -15.00 -2.91 3.36
C SER A 46 -15.75 -2.65 2.04
N THR A 47 -15.04 -2.26 0.98
CA THR A 47 -15.68 -1.96 -0.30
C THR A 47 -15.80 -3.22 -1.17
N PRO A 48 -16.95 -3.48 -1.82
CA PRO A 48 -17.16 -4.72 -2.56
C PRO A 48 -16.11 -5.02 -3.65
N SER A 49 -15.52 -3.99 -4.26
CA SER A 49 -14.49 -4.13 -5.30
C SER A 49 -13.20 -4.80 -4.81
N TYR A 50 -12.90 -4.73 -3.51
CA TYR A 50 -11.70 -5.33 -2.92
C TYR A 50 -11.92 -6.76 -2.40
N ARG A 51 -13.14 -7.29 -2.46
CA ARG A 51 -13.45 -8.63 -1.97
C ARG A 51 -12.62 -9.72 -2.64
N ALA A 52 -12.35 -9.59 -3.94
CA ALA A 52 -11.51 -10.55 -4.66
C ALA A 52 -10.08 -10.63 -4.09
N VAL A 53 -9.50 -9.50 -3.68
CA VAL A 53 -8.18 -9.44 -3.04
C VAL A 53 -8.24 -10.13 -1.68
N MET A 54 -9.23 -9.80 -0.86
CA MET A 54 -9.37 -10.42 0.47
C MET A 54 -9.59 -11.94 0.37
N ASN A 55 -10.43 -12.39 -0.56
CA ASN A 55 -10.68 -13.83 -0.81
C ASN A 55 -9.42 -14.57 -1.27
N PHE A 56 -8.57 -13.93 -2.09
CA PHE A 56 -7.31 -14.53 -2.53
C PHE A 56 -6.40 -14.89 -1.35
N HIS A 57 -6.40 -14.08 -0.29
CA HIS A 57 -5.68 -14.34 0.95
C HIS A 57 -6.47 -15.18 1.98
N GLY A 58 -7.70 -15.63 1.66
CA GLY A 58 -8.56 -16.37 2.59
C GLY A 58 -9.28 -15.51 3.63
N TRP A 59 -9.32 -14.19 3.45
CA TRP A 59 -9.89 -13.22 4.40
C TRP A 59 -11.29 -12.72 4.00
N GLY A 60 -12.04 -13.53 3.25
CA GLY A 60 -13.39 -13.18 2.77
C GLY A 60 -14.35 -12.81 3.89
N ASP A 61 -14.40 -13.62 4.95
CA ASP A 61 -15.27 -13.38 6.11
C ASP A 61 -14.95 -12.06 6.81
N VAL A 62 -13.68 -11.65 6.84
CA VAL A 62 -13.26 -10.36 7.40
C VAL A 62 -13.76 -9.21 6.53
N ALA A 63 -13.65 -9.34 5.20
CA ALA A 63 -14.18 -8.36 4.26
C ALA A 63 -15.71 -8.20 4.37
N GLU A 64 -16.45 -9.30 4.60
CA GLU A 64 -17.89 -9.26 4.82
C GLU A 64 -18.27 -8.53 6.12
N LYS A 65 -17.57 -8.83 7.22
CA LYS A 65 -17.74 -8.10 8.48
C LYS A 65 -17.46 -6.62 8.31
N LEU A 66 -16.33 -6.27 7.70
CA LEU A 66 -15.95 -4.88 7.41
C LEU A 66 -17.02 -4.15 6.58
N SER A 67 -17.55 -4.81 5.54
CA SER A 67 -18.64 -4.27 4.72
C SER A 67 -19.90 -3.97 5.56
N ALA A 68 -20.25 -4.88 6.46
CA ALA A 68 -21.41 -4.72 7.34
C ALA A 68 -21.21 -3.60 8.39
N HIS A 69 -19.99 -3.42 8.91
CA HIS A 69 -19.65 -2.30 9.79
C HIS A 69 -19.73 -0.96 9.06
N ALA A 70 -19.13 -0.86 7.86
CA ALA A 70 -19.17 0.33 7.02
C ALA A 70 -20.61 0.75 6.69
N ALA A 71 -21.48 -0.20 6.34
CA ALA A 71 -22.90 0.08 6.06
C ALA A 71 -23.68 0.63 7.27
N LYS A 72 -23.20 0.36 8.49
CA LYS A 72 -23.78 0.86 9.74
C LYS A 72 -23.10 2.14 10.25
N GLY A 73 -22.07 2.64 9.56
CA GLY A 73 -21.25 3.76 10.01
C GLY A 73 -20.36 3.46 11.22
N ALA A 74 -20.14 2.18 11.53
CA ALA A 74 -19.33 1.72 12.67
C ALA A 74 -17.84 1.68 12.31
N TRP A 75 -17.28 2.84 11.92
CA TRP A 75 -15.91 2.99 11.47
C TRP A 75 -14.84 2.78 12.56
N PRO A 76 -15.03 3.25 13.81
CA PRO A 76 -14.02 3.12 14.85
C PRO A 76 -13.65 1.66 15.16
N GLU A 77 -14.55 0.71 14.96
CA GLU A 77 -14.31 -0.70 15.28
C GLU A 77 -13.63 -1.48 14.16
N MET A 78 -13.63 -0.95 12.93
CA MET A 78 -13.20 -1.69 11.74
C MET A 78 -11.70 -1.97 11.73
N HIS A 79 -10.88 -1.06 12.23
CA HIS A 79 -9.42 -1.25 12.24
C HIS A 79 -9.01 -2.43 13.16
N MET A 80 -9.82 -2.77 14.16
CA MET A 80 -9.56 -3.90 15.07
C MET A 80 -9.74 -5.27 14.39
N LEU A 81 -10.43 -5.32 13.25
CA LEU A 81 -10.59 -6.54 12.46
C LEU A 81 -9.37 -6.84 11.57
N ILE A 82 -8.44 -5.90 11.45
CA ILE A 82 -7.20 -6.08 10.69
C ILE A 82 -6.15 -6.68 11.62
N THR A 83 -5.77 -7.92 11.36
CA THR A 83 -4.72 -8.63 12.11
C THR A 83 -3.32 -8.12 11.74
N ASP A 84 -2.30 -8.46 12.52
CA ASP A 84 -0.90 -8.17 12.18
C ASP A 84 -0.51 -8.78 10.83
N GLU A 85 -0.97 -9.99 10.54
CA GLU A 85 -0.75 -10.64 9.25
C GLU A 85 -1.29 -9.80 8.09
N MET A 86 -2.55 -9.36 8.19
CA MET A 86 -3.16 -8.50 7.17
C MET A 86 -2.45 -7.15 7.02
N LEU A 87 -2.03 -6.56 8.15
CA LEU A 87 -1.26 -5.32 8.11
C LEU A 87 0.05 -5.52 7.35
N HIS A 88 0.85 -6.53 7.69
CA HIS A 88 2.15 -6.76 7.06
C HIS A 88 2.03 -7.18 5.58
N GLU A 89 0.92 -7.81 5.19
CA GLU A 89 0.67 -8.15 3.79
C GLU A 89 0.49 -6.91 2.92
N PHE A 90 -0.19 -5.87 3.42
CA PHE A 90 -0.50 -4.67 2.62
C PHE A 90 0.41 -3.46 2.92
N CYS A 91 1.01 -3.41 4.10
CA CYS A 91 1.82 -2.30 4.59
C CYS A 91 3.26 -2.74 4.87
N LEU A 92 4.23 -1.97 4.40
CA LEU A 92 5.61 -2.14 4.81
C LEU A 92 5.79 -1.53 6.22
N VAL A 93 5.76 -2.39 7.23
CA VAL A 93 6.07 -2.04 8.62
C VAL A 93 7.57 -2.24 8.85
N THR A 94 8.30 -1.17 9.20
CA THR A 94 9.76 -1.21 9.38
C THR A 94 10.28 -0.01 10.17
N SER A 95 11.59 0.07 10.46
CA SER A 95 12.15 1.28 11.09
C SER A 95 12.45 2.36 10.05
N PRO A 96 12.49 3.66 10.43
CA PRO A 96 12.79 4.75 9.49
C PRO A 96 14.08 4.55 8.70
N GLU A 97 15.11 3.97 9.32
CA GLU A 97 16.43 3.73 8.71
C GLU A 97 16.40 2.63 7.65
N LYS A 98 15.51 1.65 7.82
CA LYS A 98 15.37 0.50 6.91
C LYS A 98 14.31 0.72 5.82
N LEU A 99 13.57 1.84 5.89
CA LEU A 99 12.44 2.10 5.00
C LEU A 99 12.84 2.11 3.52
N ALA A 100 13.95 2.77 3.17
CA ALA A 100 14.40 2.85 1.77
C ALA A 100 14.69 1.46 1.19
N ASP A 101 15.44 0.63 1.93
CA ASP A 101 15.81 -0.72 1.51
C ASP A 101 14.60 -1.65 1.49
N GLY A 102 13.70 -1.52 2.46
CA GLY A 102 12.43 -2.26 2.50
C GLY A 102 11.55 -1.95 1.30
N LEU A 103 11.44 -0.68 0.91
CA LEU A 103 10.69 -0.25 -0.27
C LEU A 103 11.30 -0.81 -1.56
N LYS A 104 12.62 -0.68 -1.73
CA LYS A 104 13.32 -1.27 -2.89
C LYS A 104 13.04 -2.76 -2.98
N LYS A 105 13.31 -3.50 -1.91
CA LYS A 105 13.13 -4.96 -1.88
C LYS A 105 11.69 -5.37 -2.20
N ARG A 106 10.71 -4.65 -1.67
CA ARG A 106 9.29 -4.99 -1.84
C ARG A 106 8.76 -4.70 -3.25
N TYR A 107 9.28 -3.67 -3.91
CA TYR A 107 8.77 -3.20 -5.21
C TYR A 107 9.74 -3.39 -6.38
N ASP A 108 10.90 -4.01 -6.15
CA ASP A 108 11.87 -4.31 -7.20
C ASP A 108 11.24 -5.14 -8.32
N GLY A 109 11.47 -4.73 -9.56
CA GLY A 109 10.84 -5.30 -10.75
C GLY A 109 9.33 -5.06 -10.88
N ILE A 110 8.66 -4.43 -9.90
CA ILE A 110 7.20 -4.23 -9.87
C ILE A 110 6.80 -2.80 -10.23
N ALA A 111 7.44 -1.80 -9.64
CA ALA A 111 7.09 -0.39 -9.82
C ALA A 111 8.32 0.44 -10.19
N ASP A 112 8.13 1.39 -11.11
CA ASP A 112 9.16 2.33 -11.57
C ASP A 112 9.20 3.60 -10.70
N ARG A 113 8.09 3.91 -10.02
CA ARG A 113 7.98 5.05 -9.10
C ARG A 113 7.10 4.72 -7.91
N LEU A 114 7.52 5.17 -6.73
CA LEU A 114 6.76 5.03 -5.51
C LEU A 114 6.30 6.39 -4.98
N THR A 115 5.08 6.42 -4.47
CA THR A 115 4.58 7.45 -3.56
C THR A 115 4.23 6.76 -2.25
N LEU A 116 4.40 7.43 -1.11
CA LEU A 116 3.98 6.87 0.17
C LEU A 116 2.54 7.28 0.47
N TYR A 117 1.73 6.35 0.96
CA TYR A 117 0.39 6.63 1.46
C TYR A 117 0.49 7.29 2.86
N THR A 118 1.02 8.50 2.88
CA THR A 118 1.11 9.33 4.08
C THR A 118 0.91 10.79 3.66
N PRO A 119 0.31 11.65 4.51
CA PRO A 119 0.19 13.06 4.20
C PRO A 119 1.55 13.70 3.89
N PHE A 120 1.62 14.43 2.78
CA PHE A 120 2.75 15.28 2.45
C PHE A 120 2.31 16.74 2.63
N VAL A 121 2.87 17.40 3.62
CA VAL A 121 2.62 18.83 3.89
C VAL A 121 3.96 19.56 3.76
N PRO A 122 4.12 20.50 2.81
CA PRO A 122 5.35 21.26 2.67
C PRO A 122 5.76 21.97 3.96
N GLY A 123 7.02 21.80 4.37
CA GLY A 123 7.54 22.33 5.63
C GLY A 123 7.42 21.38 6.81
N GLU A 124 6.65 20.29 6.68
CA GLU A 124 6.59 19.22 7.67
C GLU A 124 7.46 18.03 7.25
N ARG A 125 8.35 17.59 8.15
CA ARG A 125 9.24 16.44 7.93
C ARG A 125 10.12 16.56 6.66
N ASP A 126 10.36 17.77 6.14
CA ASP A 126 11.13 18.01 4.92
C ASP A 126 12.50 17.30 4.92
N GLU A 127 13.23 17.34 6.04
CA GLU A 127 14.53 16.66 6.16
C GLU A 127 14.38 15.14 6.08
N TRP A 128 13.34 14.58 6.68
CA TRP A 128 13.04 13.15 6.60
C TRP A 128 12.73 12.73 5.17
N TRP A 129 11.89 13.50 4.47
CA TRP A 129 11.58 13.27 3.05
C TRP A 129 12.82 13.33 2.17
N ARG A 130 13.69 14.33 2.36
CA ARG A 130 14.96 14.45 1.63
C ARG A 130 15.89 13.27 1.91
N LYS A 131 16.04 12.87 3.19
CA LYS A 131 16.86 11.71 3.56
C LYS A 131 16.33 10.42 2.94
N LEU A 132 15.02 10.18 3.02
CA LEU A 132 14.39 9.00 2.43
C LEU A 132 14.61 8.96 0.91
N ALA A 133 14.33 10.06 0.21
CA ALA A 133 14.53 10.14 -1.24
C ALA A 133 16.00 9.89 -1.63
N ASN A 134 16.95 10.51 -0.92
CA ASN A 134 18.37 10.30 -1.17
C ASN A 134 18.81 8.86 -0.92
N SER A 135 18.34 8.21 0.14
CA SER A 135 18.63 6.80 0.42
C SER A 135 17.97 5.87 -0.59
N PHE A 136 16.78 6.22 -1.10
CA PHE A 136 16.09 5.44 -2.11
C PHE A 136 16.76 5.51 -3.49
N MET A 137 17.40 6.64 -3.84
CA MET A 137 18.09 6.81 -5.12
C MET A 137 19.52 6.24 -5.16
N LYS A 138 20.10 5.89 -4.01
CA LYS A 138 21.41 5.20 -3.92
C LYS A 138 21.29 3.75 -4.32
#